data_AF-X1KAR1-F1
#
_entry.id   AF-X1KAR1-F1
#
_cell.length_a   1.000
_cell.length_b   1.000
_cell.length_c   1.000
_cell.angle_alpha   90.00
_cell.angle_beta   90.00
_cell.angle_gamma   90.00
#
_symmetry.space_group_name_H-M   'P 1'
#
loop_
_entity.id
_entity.type
_entity.pdbx_description
1 polymer ?
#
loop_
_entity_poly.entity_id
_entity_poly.type
_entity_poly.pdbx_seq_one_letter_code
_entity_poly.pdbx_strand_id
1 'polypeptide(L)' 'MLSNLATSLLRYERITTTLHKAKEVRRIVERLIGKAKKDTLASRREAGKVIKDKEVLRKLFSQIGPKFKGRSGGYTRIL' A
#
# COMPACT_ATOMS: atom_id res chain seq x y z
N MET A 1 -9.30 -5.63 10.47
CA MET A 1 -8.10 -6.51 10.42
C MET A 1 -7.24 -6.34 9.16
N LEU A 2 -7.79 -6.40 7.94
CA LEU A 2 -6.98 -6.31 6.70
C LEU A 2 -6.19 -5.00 6.56
N SER A 3 -6.72 -3.87 7.06
CA SER A 3 -6.03 -2.59 7.08
C SER A 3 -4.73 -2.62 7.89
N ASN A 4 -4.68 -3.41 8.97
CA ASN A 4 -3.48 -3.53 9.81
C ASN A 4 -2.39 -4.33 9.08
N LEU A 5 -2.77 -5.38 8.34
CA LEU A 5 -1.82 -6.14 7.52
C LEU A 5 -1.30 -5.32 6.34
N ALA A 6 -2.16 -4.54 5.67
CA ALA A 6 -1.74 -3.63 4.62
C ALA A 6 -0.79 -2.54 5.15
N THR A 7 -1.10 -1.97 6.32
CA THR A 7 -0.23 -1.00 7.01
C THR A 7 1.11 -1.63 7.39
N SER A 8 1.10 -2.86 7.91
CA SER A 8 2.31 -3.60 8.26
C SER A 8 3.17 -3.91 7.04
N LEU A 9 2.55 -4.32 5.92
CA LEU A 9 3.26 -4.58 4.66
C LEU A 9 3.90 -3.30 4.12
N LEU A 10 3.23 -2.15 4.19
CA LEU A 10 3.81 -0.87 3.74
C LEU A 10 4.89 -0.35 4.69
N ARG A 11 4.78 -0.67 5.99
CA ARG A 11 5.78 -0.32 7.01
C ARG A 11 7.07 -1.13 6.82
N TYR A 12 6.95 -2.45 6.84
CA TYR A 12 8.09 -3.39 6.86
C TYR A 12 8.51 -3.92 5.49
N GLU A 13 7.75 -3.64 4.43
CA GLU A 13 7.99 -4.06 3.04
C GLU A 13 7.87 -5.58 2.79
N ARG A 14 7.86 -6.39 3.86
CA ARG A 14 7.63 -7.83 3.83
C ARG A 14 6.84 -8.25 5.07
N ILE A 15 5.86 -9.13 4.90
CA ILE A 15 5.13 -9.79 6.00
C ILE A 15 4.93 -11.27 5.68
N THR A 16 4.82 -12.09 6.71
CA THR A 16 4.41 -13.49 6.59
C THR A 16 2.96 -13.60 7.05
N THR A 17 2.10 -14.20 6.24
CA THR A 17 0.69 -14.42 6.57
C THR A 17 0.13 -15.61 5.81
N THR A 18 -1.13 -15.97 6.06
CA THR A 18 -1.79 -17.06 5.33
C THR A 18 -2.10 -16.67 3.90
N LEU A 19 -2.12 -17.65 2.98
CA LEU A 19 -2.35 -17.41 1.55
C LEU A 19 -3.63 -16.59 1.27
N HIS A 20 -4.72 -16.93 1.95
CA HIS A 20 -6.00 -16.24 1.82
C HIS A 20 -5.89 -14.75 2.22
N LYS A 21 -5.24 -14.46 3.35
CA LYS A 21 -5.00 -13.07 3.79
C LYS A 21 -4.07 -12.34 2.83
N ALA A 22 -3.05 -13.01 2.30
CA ALA A 22 -2.10 -12.43 1.36
C ALA A 22 -2.79 -11.97 0.06
N LYS A 23 -3.70 -12.80 -0.49
CA LYS A 23 -4.48 -12.45 -1.69
C LYS A 23 -5.35 -11.20 -1.46
N GLU A 24 -6.02 -11.10 -0.31
CA GLU A 24 -6.83 -9.93 0.03
C GLU A 24 -6.00 -8.67 0.28
N VAL A 25 -4.90 -8.79 1.03
CA VAL A 25 -3.98 -7.67 1.30
C VAL A 25 -3.38 -7.14 0.01
N ARG A 26 -3.00 -8.03 -0.93
CA ARG A 26 -2.53 -7.65 -2.27
C ARG A 26 -3.51 -6.72 -2.98
N ARG A 27 -4.80 -7.06 -3.01
CA ARG A 27 -5.83 -6.22 -3.67
C ARG A 27 -5.87 -4.81 -3.09
N ILE A 28 -5.75 -4.67 -1.77
CA ILE A 28 -5.78 -3.39 -1.07
C ILE A 28 -4.51 -2.59 -1.37
N VAL A 29 -3.33 -3.22 -1.24
CA VAL A 29 -2.04 -2.55 -1.41
C VAL A 29 -1.78 -2.13 -2.85
N GLU A 30 -2.17 -2.94 -3.84
CA GLU A 30 -2.08 -2.57 -5.25
C GLU A 30 -2.85 -1.25 -5.54
N ARG A 31 -4.06 -1.11 -4.99
CA ARG A 31 -4.87 0.11 -5.11
C ARG A 31 -4.23 1.30 -4.40
N LEU A 32 -3.67 1.10 -3.21
CA LEU A 32 -3.00 2.15 -2.44
C LEU A 32 -1.75 2.67 -3.14
N ILE A 33 -0.91 1.78 -3.67
CA ILE A 33 0.27 2.17 -4.46
C ILE A 33 -0.16 2.87 -5.74
N GLY A 34 -1.20 2.40 -6.42
CA GLY A 34 -1.77 3.09 -7.59
C GLY A 34 -2.21 4.53 -7.30
N LYS A 35 -2.85 4.78 -6.15
CA LYS A 35 -3.20 6.13 -5.67
C LYS A 35 -1.95 6.95 -5.32
N ALA A 36 -0.96 6.32 -4.69
CA ALA A 36 0.31 6.94 -4.31
C ALA A 36 1.11 7.44 -5.52
N LYS A 37 1.02 6.76 -6.67
CA LYS A 37 1.65 7.19 -7.92
C LYS A 37 1.10 8.53 -8.44
N LYS A 38 -0.20 8.77 -8.28
CA LYS A 38 -0.88 10.00 -8.73
C LYS A 38 -0.63 11.18 -7.80
N ASP A 39 -0.41 10.90 -6.52
CA ASP A 39 -0.12 11.88 -5.46
C ASP A 39 -1.00 13.14 -5.46
N THR A 40 -2.32 12.98 -5.46
CA THR A 40 -3.26 14.09 -5.29
C THR A 40 -3.76 14.18 -3.85
N LEU A 41 -4.26 15.36 -3.45
CA LEU A 41 -4.87 15.56 -2.13
C LEU A 41 -6.06 14.60 -1.89
N ALA A 42 -6.86 14.34 -2.93
CA ALA A 42 -7.92 13.33 -2.89
C ALA A 42 -7.35 11.92 -2.66
N SER A 43 -6.28 11.55 -3.37
CA SER A 43 -5.61 10.25 -3.20
C SER A 43 -5.09 10.06 -1.77
N ARG A 44 -4.50 11.10 -1.17
CA ARG A 44 -4.03 11.10 0.22
C ARG A 44 -5.17 10.92 1.22
N ARG A 45 -6.30 11.64 1.02
CA ARG A 45 -7.50 11.50 1.87
C ARG A 45 -8.08 10.09 1.79
N GLU A 46 -8.18 9.51 0.60
CA GLU A 46 -8.69 8.14 0.41
C GLU A 46 -7.76 7.09 1.02
N ALA A 47 -6.44 7.22 0.82
CA ALA A 47 -5.48 6.33 1.46
C ALA A 47 -5.55 6.43 2.99
N GLY A 48 -5.76 7.63 3.54
CA GLY A 48 -5.97 7.86 4.98
C GLY A 48 -7.28 7.27 5.56
N LYS A 49 -8.25 6.88 4.72
CA LYS A 49 -9.39 6.09 5.19
C LYS A 49 -8.97 4.67 5.60
N VAL A 50 -7.95 4.12 4.94
CA VAL A 50 -7.44 2.76 5.14
C VAL A 50 -6.24 2.72 6.09
N ILE A 51 -5.24 3.57 5.86
CA ILE A 51 -4.02 3.66 6.66
C ILE A 51 -4.20 4.82 7.65
N LYS A 52 -4.38 4.49 8.93
CA LYS A 52 -4.52 5.50 10.00
C LYS A 52 -3.18 6.04 10.49
N ASP A 53 -2.12 5.28 10.28
CA ASP A 53 -0.77 5.64 10.64
C ASP A 53 -0.20 6.70 9.68
N LYS A 54 0.10 7.88 10.22
CA LYS A 54 0.59 9.03 9.45
C LYS A 54 2.00 8.80 8.89
N GLU A 55 2.85 8.05 9.58
CA GLU A 55 4.22 7.77 9.11
C GLU A 55 4.19 6.84 7.91
N VAL A 56 3.37 5.78 7.98
CA VAL A 56 3.20 4.84 6.87
C VAL A 56 2.53 5.53 5.68
N LEU A 57 1.54 6.39 5.95
CA LEU A 57 0.92 7.20 4.90
C LEU A 57 1.95 8.12 4.23
N ARG A 58 2.79 8.82 5.01
CA ARG A 58 3.88 9.64 4.46
C ARG A 58 4.84 8.80 3.62
N LYS A 59 5.32 7.66 4.14
CA LYS A 59 6.21 6.72 3.44
C LYS A 59 5.61 6.25 2.10
N LEU A 60 4.31 5.94 2.09
CA LEU A 60 3.60 5.50 0.89
C LEU A 60 3.71 6.54 -0.24
N PHE A 61 3.47 7.82 0.05
CA PHE A 61 3.50 8.88 -0.97
C PHE A 61 4.91 9.42 -1.25
N SER A 62 5.80 9.46 -0.26
CA SER A 62 7.14 10.04 -0.43
C SER A 62 8.18 9.07 -0.97
N GLN A 63 8.05 7.77 -0.71
CA GLN A 63 9.06 6.76 -1.08
C GLN A 63 8.49 5.70 -2.03
N ILE A 64 7.38 5.07 -1.67
CA ILE A 64 6.85 3.91 -2.40
C ILE A 64 6.21 4.31 -3.73
N GLY A 65 5.33 5.32 -3.71
CA GLY A 65 4.65 5.82 -4.92
C GLY A 65 5.62 6.21 -6.05
N PRO A 66 6.62 7.07 -5.78
CA PRO A 66 7.63 7.45 -6.77
C PRO A 66 8.41 6.27 -7.34
N LYS A 67 8.82 5.29 -6.50
CA LYS A 67 9.53 4.08 -6.95
C LYS A 67 8.76 3.28 -8.01
N PHE A 68 7.44 3.30 -7.96
CA PHE A 68 6.59 2.53 -8.87
C PHE A 68 5.97 3.36 -10.02
N LYS A 69 6.41 4.61 -10.24
CA LYS A 69 5.89 5.48 -11.32
C LYS A 69 5.92 4.80 -12.70
N GLY A 70 7.04 4.19 -13.07
CA GLY A 70 7.24 3.52 -14.36
C GLY A 70 6.57 2.15 -14.52
N ARG A 71 5.88 1.61 -13.50
CA ARG A 71 5.32 0.25 -13.53
C ARG A 71 3.80 0.28 -13.59
N SER A 72 3.19 -0.42 -14.55
CA SER A 72 1.73 -0.49 -14.78
C SER A 72 1.04 -1.63 -14.02
N GLY A 73 1.44 -1.89 -12.77
CA GLY A 73 0.78 -2.89 -11.89
C GLY A 73 1.70 -4.00 -11.39
N GLY A 74 1.16 -4.88 -10.54
CA GLY A 74 1.92 -5.97 -9.95
C GLY A 74 2.97 -5.44 -8.98
N TYR A 75 2.54 -4.56 -8.07
CA TYR A 75 3.43 -3.91 -7.09
C TYR A 75 3.78 -4.79 -5.89
N THR A 76 3.06 -5.90 -5.73
CA THR A 76 3.26 -6.86 -4.64
C THR A 76 3.51 -8.25 -5.20
N ARG A 77 4.23 -9.06 -4.44
CA ARG A 77 4.55 -10.45 -4.78
C ARG A 77 4.22 -11.34 -3.58
N ILE A 78 3.54 -12.45 -3.83
CA ILE A 78 3.34 -13.54 -2.88
C ILE A 78 4.36 -14.60 -3.26
N LEU A 79 5.13 -15.07 -2.27
CA LEU A 79 6.15 -16.11 -2.42
C LEU A 79 5.64 -17.41 -1.82
#